data_AF-A0A7X5WVJ7-F1
#
_entry.id   AF-A0A7X5WVJ7-F1
#
_cell.length_a   1.000
_cell.length_b   1.000
_cell.length_c   1.000
_cell.angle_alpha   90.00
_cell.angle_beta   90.00
_cell.angle_gamma   90.00
#
_symmetry.space_group_name_H-M   'P 1'
#
loop_
_entity.id
_entity.type
_entity.pdbx_description
1 polymer ?
#
loop_
_entity_poly.entity_id
_entity_poly.type
_entity_poly.pdbx_seq_one_letter_code
_entity_poly.pdbx_strand_id
1 'polypeptide(L)'
;VSEEGLVRALEARRQPLTLVDMAMPPDFDPPERFAVRYVDIDDLALMAARRPRGEEATDMIGAAAADMYRKVLDHHAIGPVVGGLMRSADEIVDRTVERFRGRLADEQDEAVLRQTAHTVARKLLSAPAAYLQSPDRPSDAIDIIADAFGLEDD
;
A
#
# COMPACT_ATOMS: atom_id res chain seq x y z
N VAL A 1 35.38 -31.32 26.98
CA VAL A 1 34.89 -32.72 26.86
C VAL A 1 35.63 -33.34 25.70
N SER A 2 36.32 -34.48 25.87
CA SER A 2 36.96 -35.14 24.74
C SER A 2 35.90 -35.67 23.77
N GLU A 3 36.19 -35.70 22.48
CA GLU A 3 35.30 -36.22 21.43
C GLU A 3 34.78 -37.62 21.77
N GLU A 4 35.65 -38.49 22.29
CA GLU A 4 35.29 -39.84 22.77
C GLU A 4 34.30 -39.83 23.95
N GLY A 5 34.42 -38.86 24.86
CA GLY A 5 33.50 -38.71 25.98
C GLY A 5 32.11 -38.26 25.55
N LEU A 6 32.04 -37.42 24.52
CA LEU A 6 30.78 -36.97 23.92
C LEU A 6 30.10 -38.11 23.18
N VAL A 7 30.82 -38.88 22.36
CA VAL A 7 30.27 -40.04 21.64
C VAL A 7 29.70 -41.08 22.60
N ARG A 8 30.43 -41.43 23.67
CA ARG A 8 29.90 -42.36 24.69
C ARG A 8 28.65 -41.84 25.38
N ALA A 9 28.60 -40.55 25.67
CA ALA A 9 27.42 -39.93 26.27
C ALA A 9 26.21 -39.97 25.32
N LEU A 10 26.42 -39.79 24.01
CA LEU A 10 25.37 -39.89 22.99
C LEU A 10 24.87 -41.33 22.81
N GLU A 11 25.77 -42.31 22.75
CA GLU A 11 25.42 -43.74 22.63
C GLU A 11 24.67 -44.26 23.86
N ALA A 12 24.95 -43.72 25.06
CA ALA A 12 24.27 -44.10 26.30
C ALA A 12 22.87 -43.50 26.48
N ARG A 13 22.43 -42.57 25.61
CA ARG A 13 21.10 -41.95 25.76
C ARG A 13 20.01 -42.94 25.38
N ARG A 14 19.00 -43.05 26.25
CA ARG A 14 17.80 -43.88 26.04
C ARG A 14 16.71 -43.16 25.23
N GLN A 15 16.86 -41.86 25.01
CA GLN A 15 15.94 -41.03 24.22
C GLN A 15 16.75 -40.28 23.15
N PRO A 16 16.19 -40.07 21.95
CA PRO A 16 16.89 -39.38 20.87
C PRO A 16 17.22 -37.92 21.24
N LEU A 17 18.28 -37.36 20.65
CA LEU A 17 18.53 -35.91 20.75
C LEU A 17 17.50 -35.18 19.90
N THR A 18 17.04 -34.01 20.32
CA THR A 18 16.24 -33.15 19.42
C THR A 18 17.14 -32.08 18.86
N LEU A 19 17.27 -32.04 17.54
CA LEU A 19 17.93 -30.97 16.80
C LEU A 19 16.83 -30.08 16.23
N VAL A 20 16.87 -28.79 16.54
CA VAL A 20 15.94 -27.78 16.02
C VAL A 20 16.70 -26.91 15.05
N ASP A 21 16.43 -27.05 13.75
CA ASP A 21 17.00 -26.21 12.70
C ASP A 21 16.04 -25.06 12.36
N MET A 22 16.53 -23.83 12.47
CA MET A 22 15.78 -22.60 12.16
C MET A 22 16.37 -21.85 10.97
N ALA A 23 17.35 -22.42 10.26
CA ALA A 23 17.96 -21.82 9.09
C ALA A 23 17.08 -21.98 7.83
N MET A 24 17.23 -21.03 6.89
CA MET A 24 16.62 -21.12 5.56
C MET A 24 17.60 -20.59 4.50
N PRO A 25 18.20 -21.45 3.64
CA PRO A 25 18.00 -22.91 3.56
C PRO A 25 18.49 -23.67 4.80
N PRO A 26 18.07 -24.94 5.02
CA PRO A 26 18.53 -25.75 6.15
C PRO A 26 20.04 -25.92 6.13
N ASP A 27 20.67 -25.93 7.30
CA ASP A 27 22.14 -25.94 7.45
C ASP A 27 22.68 -27.31 7.89
N PHE A 28 21.79 -28.29 8.13
CA PHE A 28 22.15 -29.57 8.72
C PHE A 28 21.56 -30.77 7.99
N ASP A 29 22.42 -31.76 7.72
CA ASP A 29 22.01 -33.12 7.40
C ASP A 29 22.05 -33.98 8.68
N PRO A 30 20.92 -34.58 9.10
CA PRO A 30 20.87 -35.35 10.34
C PRO A 30 21.76 -36.60 10.25
N PRO A 31 22.65 -36.85 11.24
CA PRO A 31 23.59 -37.95 11.17
C PRO A 31 22.90 -39.31 11.35
N GLU A 32 23.16 -40.27 10.46
CA GLU A 32 22.56 -41.61 10.50
C GLU A 32 22.96 -42.43 11.74
N ARG A 33 24.14 -42.15 12.32
CA ARG A 33 24.76 -42.94 13.38
C ARG A 33 24.06 -42.79 14.75
N PHE A 34 23.37 -41.68 14.99
CA PHE A 34 22.77 -41.39 16.29
C PHE A 34 21.27 -41.18 16.15
N ALA A 35 20.50 -41.63 17.15
CA ALA A 35 19.08 -41.36 17.19
C ALA A 35 18.86 -39.84 17.43
N VAL A 36 18.59 -39.10 16.36
CA VAL A 36 18.26 -37.67 16.38
C VAL A 36 16.84 -37.48 15.87
N ARG A 37 16.01 -36.82 16.67
CA ARG A 37 14.75 -36.21 16.23
C ARG A 37 15.11 -34.86 15.63
N TYR A 38 15.10 -34.79 14.31
CA TYR A 38 15.22 -33.54 13.59
C TYR A 38 13.86 -32.81 13.58
N VAL A 39 13.88 -31.50 13.79
CA VAL A 39 12.71 -30.63 13.74
C VAL A 39 13.13 -29.39 12.96
N ASP A 40 12.58 -29.22 11.78
CA ASP A 40 12.84 -28.04 10.95
C ASP A 40 11.82 -26.92 11.20
N ILE A 41 11.95 -25.83 10.45
CA ILE A 41 11.05 -24.68 10.55
C ILE A 41 9.61 -25.01 10.16
N ASP A 42 9.38 -25.96 9.24
CA ASP A 42 8.05 -26.38 8.81
C ASP A 42 7.37 -27.23 9.90
N ASP A 43 8.12 -28.12 10.54
CA ASP A 43 7.68 -28.87 11.71
C ASP A 43 7.28 -27.94 12.87
N LEU A 44 8.09 -26.90 13.12
CA LEU A 44 7.78 -25.88 14.12
C LEU A 44 6.50 -25.11 13.76
N ALA A 45 6.32 -24.75 12.50
CA ALA A 45 5.11 -24.08 12.02
C ALA A 45 3.87 -24.95 12.24
N LEU A 46 3.94 -26.25 11.93
CA LEU A 46 2.86 -27.20 12.16
C LEU A 46 2.54 -27.37 13.65
N MET A 47 3.56 -27.37 14.53
CA MET A 47 3.36 -27.40 15.98
C MET A 47 2.71 -26.11 16.49
N ALA A 48 3.10 -24.96 15.95
CA ALA A 48 2.55 -23.66 16.31
C ALA A 48 1.08 -23.53 15.86
N ALA A 49 0.72 -24.01 14.67
CA ALA A 49 -0.65 -23.98 14.15
C ALA A 49 -1.64 -24.75 15.04
N ARG A 50 -1.17 -25.78 15.77
CA ARG A 50 -2.01 -26.55 16.73
C ARG A 50 -2.25 -25.82 18.04
N ARG A 51 -1.59 -24.69 18.29
CA ARG A 51 -1.83 -23.82 19.44
C ARG A 51 -2.52 -22.56 18.95
N PRO A 52 -3.86 -22.46 19.07
CA PRO A 52 -4.55 -21.25 18.67
C PRO A 52 -3.97 -20.08 19.46
N ARG A 53 -3.39 -19.12 18.74
CA ARG A 53 -3.18 -17.78 19.29
C ARG A 53 -4.55 -17.12 19.41
N GLY A 54 -4.70 -16.12 20.27
CA GLY A 54 -5.94 -15.33 20.29
C GLY A 54 -6.08 -14.60 18.96
N GLU A 55 -6.76 -15.23 17.99
CA GLU A 55 -6.90 -14.76 16.61
C GLU A 55 -7.66 -13.44 16.55
N GLU A 56 -8.72 -13.28 17.35
CA GLU A 56 -9.56 -12.07 17.32
C GLU A 56 -8.79 -10.76 17.54
N ALA A 57 -7.88 -10.72 18.52
CA ALA A 57 -7.10 -9.51 18.79
C ALA A 57 -6.08 -9.23 17.68
N THR A 58 -5.52 -10.28 17.07
CA THR A 58 -4.54 -10.17 15.99
C THR A 58 -5.21 -9.70 14.69
N ASP A 59 -6.37 -10.27 14.37
CA ASP A 59 -7.14 -9.93 13.18
C ASP A 59 -7.70 -8.50 13.24
N MET A 60 -8.21 -8.09 14.41
CA MET A 60 -8.68 -6.73 14.62
C MET A 60 -7.54 -5.70 14.46
N ILE A 61 -6.36 -5.98 15.01
CA ILE A 61 -5.18 -5.12 14.84
C ILE A 61 -4.75 -5.10 13.37
N GLY A 62 -4.72 -6.25 12.70
CA GLY A 62 -4.37 -6.37 11.29
C GLY A 62 -5.31 -5.58 10.38
N ALA A 63 -6.63 -5.69 10.60
CA ALA A 63 -7.64 -4.94 9.85
C ALA A 63 -7.52 -3.43 10.06
N ALA A 64 -7.33 -2.98 11.31
CA ALA A 64 -7.13 -1.57 11.63
C ALA A 64 -5.83 -1.02 11.01
N ALA A 65 -4.74 -1.79 11.05
CA ALA A 65 -3.48 -1.41 10.42
C ALA A 65 -3.60 -1.31 8.90
N ALA A 66 -4.31 -2.25 8.26
CA ALA A 66 -4.55 -2.23 6.81
C ALA A 66 -5.43 -1.05 6.39
N ASP A 67 -6.43 -0.66 7.19
CA ASP A 67 -7.25 0.52 6.97
C ASP A 67 -6.43 1.82 7.09
N MET A 68 -5.63 1.94 8.14
CA MET A 68 -4.73 3.08 8.33
C MET A 68 -3.70 3.20 7.21
N TYR A 69 -3.13 2.07 6.76
CA TYR A 69 -2.16 2.06 5.67
C TYR A 69 -2.78 2.53 4.35
N ARG A 70 -4.01 2.08 4.02
CA ARG A 70 -4.76 2.58 2.86
C ARG A 70 -4.98 4.08 2.94
N LYS A 71 -5.46 4.61 4.07
CA LYS A 71 -5.63 6.07 4.26
C LYS A 71 -4.35 6.87 4.02
N VAL A 72 -3.19 6.33 4.42
CA VAL A 72 -1.88 6.95 4.16
C VAL A 72 -1.53 6.95 2.68
N LEU A 73 -1.73 5.82 1.99
CA LEU A 73 -1.52 5.73 0.53
C LEU A 73 -2.46 6.68 -0.21
N ASP A 74 -3.74 6.71 0.15
CA ASP A 74 -4.74 7.59 -0.46
C ASP A 74 -4.34 9.06 -0.28
N HIS A 75 -3.76 9.44 0.86
CA HIS A 75 -3.29 10.81 1.07
C HIS A 75 -2.19 11.23 0.08
N HIS A 76 -1.32 10.30 -0.32
CA HIS A 76 -0.34 10.55 -1.37
C HIS A 76 -0.96 10.67 -2.78
N ALA A 77 -2.09 10.01 -3.02
CA ALA A 77 -2.81 10.04 -4.30
C ALA A 77 -3.64 11.32 -4.54
N ILE A 78 -4.03 12.05 -3.48
CA ILE A 78 -4.83 13.30 -3.61
C ILE A 78 -4.10 14.35 -4.46
N GLY A 79 -2.80 14.54 -4.23
CA GLY A 79 -2.01 15.59 -4.88
C GLY A 79 -2.01 15.48 -6.42
N PRO A 80 -1.65 14.31 -6.98
CA PRO A 80 -1.75 14.04 -8.42
C PRO A 80 -3.14 14.30 -9.00
N VAL A 81 -4.21 13.82 -8.36
CA VAL A 81 -5.59 13.99 -8.85
C VAL A 81 -6.02 15.46 -8.84
N VAL A 82 -5.77 16.19 -7.74
CA VAL A 82 -6.05 17.64 -7.68
C VAL A 82 -5.23 18.39 -8.75
N GLY A 83 -3.98 17.99 -8.97
CA GLY A 83 -3.16 18.53 -10.04
C GLY A 83 -3.75 18.27 -11.43
N GLY A 84 -4.24 17.04 -11.68
CA GLY A 84 -4.90 16.66 -12.92
C GLY A 84 -6.17 17.47 -13.19
N LEU A 85 -7.01 17.64 -12.17
CA LEU A 85 -8.22 18.47 -12.25
C LEU A 85 -7.89 19.91 -12.68
N MET A 86 -6.87 20.51 -12.08
CA MET A 86 -6.46 21.89 -12.41
C MET A 86 -5.93 22.00 -13.83
N ARG A 87 -5.10 21.05 -14.28
CA ARG A 87 -4.61 21.02 -15.67
C ARG A 87 -5.75 20.87 -16.68
N SER A 88 -6.68 19.95 -16.44
CA SER A 88 -7.84 19.75 -17.30
C SER A 88 -8.71 21.01 -17.38
N ALA A 89 -8.90 21.73 -16.27
CA ALA A 89 -9.59 23.03 -16.28
C ALA A 89 -8.86 24.07 -17.13
N ASP A 90 -7.54 24.20 -16.97
CA ASP A 90 -6.75 25.16 -17.74
C ASP A 90 -6.82 24.86 -19.25
N GLU A 91 -6.75 23.58 -19.65
CA GLU A 91 -6.94 23.16 -21.05
C GLU A 91 -8.33 23.46 -21.61
N ILE A 92 -9.38 23.32 -20.80
CA ILE A 92 -10.76 23.69 -21.17
C ILE A 92 -10.86 25.21 -21.35
N VAL A 93 -10.25 25.99 -20.46
CA VAL A 93 -10.23 27.45 -20.55
C VAL A 93 -9.54 27.89 -21.84
N ASP A 94 -8.36 27.33 -22.14
CA ASP A 94 -7.60 27.69 -23.34
C ASP A 94 -8.37 27.36 -24.62
N ARG A 95 -8.93 26.15 -24.73
CA ARG A 95 -9.78 25.77 -25.87
C ARG A 95 -11.01 26.66 -26.02
N THR A 96 -11.60 27.08 -24.90
CA THR A 96 -12.76 27.96 -24.91
C THR A 96 -12.38 29.36 -25.42
N VAL A 97 -11.30 29.94 -24.90
CA VAL A 97 -10.83 31.27 -25.34
C VAL A 97 -10.47 31.23 -26.83
N GLU A 98 -9.76 30.20 -27.29
CA GLU A 98 -9.39 30.04 -28.70
C GLU A 98 -10.63 30.00 -29.60
N ARG A 99 -11.70 29.30 -29.19
CA ARG A 99 -12.96 29.22 -29.94
C ARG A 99 -13.63 30.57 -30.15
N PHE A 100 -13.43 31.52 -29.23
CA PHE A 100 -14.02 32.85 -29.31
C PHE A 100 -13.09 33.88 -29.94
N ARG A 101 -11.82 33.57 -30.20
CA ARG A 101 -10.80 34.51 -30.69
C ARG A 101 -11.28 35.37 -31.88
N GLY A 102 -11.90 34.77 -32.88
CA GLY A 102 -12.40 35.49 -34.07
C GLY A 102 -13.61 36.41 -33.83
N ARG A 103 -14.17 36.44 -32.60
CA ARG A 103 -15.32 37.26 -32.19
C ARG A 103 -14.94 38.37 -31.21
N LEU A 104 -13.69 38.44 -30.79
CA LEU A 104 -13.18 39.43 -29.84
C LEU A 104 -12.69 40.66 -30.60
N ALA A 105 -12.88 41.85 -30.02
CA ALA A 105 -12.51 43.10 -30.70
C ALA A 105 -11.01 43.39 -30.59
N ASP A 106 -10.38 43.03 -29.47
CA ASP A 106 -8.97 43.26 -29.17
C ASP A 106 -8.40 42.25 -28.16
N GLU A 107 -7.13 42.42 -27.82
CA GLU A 107 -6.42 41.59 -26.82
C GLU A 107 -6.95 41.77 -25.40
N GLN A 108 -7.54 42.94 -25.09
CA GLN A 108 -8.11 43.22 -23.78
C GLN A 108 -9.38 42.39 -23.55
N ASP A 109 -10.23 42.26 -24.57
CA ASP A 109 -11.39 41.37 -24.56
C ASP A 109 -10.98 39.89 -24.37
N GLU A 110 -9.89 39.45 -25.01
CA GLU A 110 -9.35 38.10 -24.81
C GLU A 110 -8.88 37.86 -23.37
N ALA A 111 -8.18 38.84 -22.80
CA ALA A 111 -7.73 38.76 -21.40
C ALA A 111 -8.91 38.70 -20.42
N VAL A 112 -9.95 39.51 -20.64
CA VAL A 112 -11.16 39.49 -19.80
C VAL A 112 -11.91 38.17 -19.92
N LEU A 113 -12.07 37.64 -21.13
CA LEU A 113 -12.71 36.33 -21.35
C LEU A 113 -11.91 35.22 -20.66
N ARG A 114 -10.59 35.18 -20.87
CA ARG A 114 -9.71 34.18 -20.24
C ARG A 114 -9.81 34.25 -18.72
N GLN A 115 -9.70 35.44 -18.13
CA GLN A 115 -9.83 35.63 -16.69
C GLN A 115 -11.18 35.18 -16.15
N THR A 116 -12.27 35.46 -16.89
CA THR A 116 -13.62 35.05 -16.52
C THR A 116 -13.77 33.53 -16.55
N ALA A 117 -13.34 32.89 -17.64
CA ALA A 117 -13.36 31.44 -17.79
C ALA A 117 -12.53 30.75 -16.70
N HIS A 118 -11.32 31.25 -16.42
CA HIS A 118 -10.46 30.76 -15.34
C HIS A 118 -11.14 30.87 -13.98
N THR A 119 -11.78 32.02 -13.71
CA THR A 119 -12.47 32.26 -12.44
C THR A 119 -13.64 31.28 -12.25
N VAL A 120 -14.42 31.03 -13.30
CA VAL A 120 -15.52 30.05 -13.26
C VAL A 120 -14.97 28.64 -13.05
N ALA A 121 -13.94 28.23 -13.81
CA ALA A 121 -13.32 26.92 -13.67
C ALA A 121 -12.79 26.68 -12.25
N ARG A 122 -12.04 27.65 -11.69
CA ARG A 122 -11.54 27.57 -10.30
C ARG A 122 -12.67 27.49 -9.28
N LYS A 123 -13.74 28.28 -9.44
CA LYS A 123 -14.89 28.21 -8.53
C LYS A 123 -15.58 26.86 -8.57
N LEU A 124 -15.75 26.28 -9.77
CA LEU A 124 -16.34 24.95 -9.94
C LEU A 124 -15.47 23.86 -9.30
N LEU A 125 -14.14 23.92 -9.49
CA LEU A 125 -13.23 22.90 -8.97
C LEU A 125 -12.85 23.06 -7.49
N SER A 126 -13.09 24.23 -6.89
CA SER A 126 -12.76 24.46 -5.49
C SER A 126 -13.46 23.51 -4.51
N ALA A 127 -14.73 23.15 -4.77
CA ALA A 127 -15.50 22.26 -3.91
C ALA A 127 -15.05 20.79 -4.03
N PRO A 128 -14.92 20.20 -5.24
CA PRO A 128 -14.33 18.87 -5.40
C PRO A 128 -12.91 18.75 -4.84
N ALA A 129 -12.05 19.75 -5.08
CA ALA A 129 -10.68 19.75 -4.56
C ALA A 129 -10.65 19.79 -3.02
N ALA A 130 -11.50 20.61 -2.40
CA ALA A 130 -11.62 20.65 -0.94
C ALA A 130 -12.19 19.33 -0.37
N TYR A 131 -13.14 18.71 -1.05
CA TYR A 131 -13.69 17.41 -0.67
C TYR A 131 -12.63 16.31 -0.66
N LEU A 132 -11.76 16.26 -1.67
CA LEU A 132 -10.64 15.32 -1.74
C LEU A 132 -9.61 15.52 -0.61
N GLN A 133 -9.45 16.75 -0.10
CA GLN A 133 -8.57 17.04 1.03
C GLN A 133 -9.23 16.77 2.39
N SER A 134 -10.53 16.45 2.43
CA SER A 134 -11.24 16.18 3.67
C SER A 134 -10.74 14.89 4.33
N PRO A 135 -10.50 14.87 5.66
CA PRO A 135 -10.12 13.67 6.39
C PRO A 135 -11.26 12.65 6.48
N ASP A 136 -12.51 13.09 6.38
CA ASP A 136 -13.71 12.25 6.48
C ASP A 136 -14.20 11.75 5.11
N ARG A 137 -13.41 11.95 4.04
CA ARG A 137 -13.81 11.46 2.72
C ARG A 137 -13.87 9.92 2.71
N PRO A 138 -14.81 9.32 1.96
CA PRO A 138 -14.77 7.91 1.60
C PRO A 138 -13.44 7.54 0.91
N SER A 139 -12.95 6.31 1.14
CA SER A 139 -11.68 5.84 0.54
C SER A 139 -11.71 5.82 -0.99
N ASP A 140 -12.88 5.54 -1.58
CA ASP A 140 -13.13 5.48 -3.03
C ASP A 140 -13.37 6.86 -3.68
N ALA A 141 -13.42 7.95 -2.90
CA ALA A 141 -13.69 9.28 -3.42
C ALA A 141 -12.66 9.78 -4.44
N ILE A 142 -11.40 9.35 -4.29
CA ILE A 142 -10.32 9.71 -5.21
C ILE A 142 -10.59 9.10 -6.59
N ASP A 143 -10.84 7.78 -6.61
CA ASP A 143 -11.09 7.02 -7.83
C ASP A 143 -12.33 7.54 -8.56
N ILE A 144 -13.44 7.74 -7.83
CA ILE A 144 -14.69 8.26 -8.40
C ILE A 144 -14.49 9.63 -9.06
N ILE A 145 -13.73 10.53 -8.42
CA ILE A 145 -13.48 11.87 -8.98
C ILE A 145 -12.47 11.80 -10.13
N ALA A 146 -11.45 10.97 -10.06
CA ALA A 146 -10.52 10.75 -11.16
C ALA A 146 -11.27 10.28 -12.41
N ASP A 147 -12.10 9.23 -12.27
CA ASP A 147 -12.92 8.68 -13.35
C ASP A 147 -13.90 9.71 -13.93
N ALA A 148 -14.62 10.45 -13.06
CA ALA A 148 -15.60 11.43 -13.48
C ALA A 148 -15.00 12.58 -14.32
N PHE A 149 -13.71 12.87 -14.10
CA PHE A 149 -12.97 13.89 -14.84
C PHE A 149 -12.06 13.31 -15.93
N GLY A 150 -12.07 11.99 -16.15
CA GLY A 150 -11.25 11.31 -17.15
C GLY A 150 -9.75 11.44 -16.88
N LEU A 151 -9.37 11.44 -15.61
CA LEU A 151 -7.97 11.50 -15.16
C LEU A 151 -7.45 10.06 -14.97
N GLU A 152 -7.33 9.28 -16.04
CA GLU A 152 -6.70 7.96 -15.97
C GLU A 152 -5.17 8.13 -15.93
N ASP A 153 -4.50 7.33 -15.09
CA ASP A 153 -3.05 7.32 -14.90
C ASP A 153 -2.32 6.95 -16.22
N ASP A 154 -1.52 7.87 -16.75
CA ASP A 154 -0.41 7.56 -17.68
C ASP A 154 0.82 7.04 -16.91
#